data_AF-A0A953NW08-F1
#
_entry.id   AF-A0A953NW08-F1
#
_cell.length_a   1.000
_cell.length_b   1.000
_cell.length_c   1.000
_cell.angle_alpha   90.00
_cell.angle_beta   90.00
_cell.angle_gamma   90.00
#
_symmetry.space_group_name_H-M   'P 1'
#
loop_
_entity.id
_entity.type
_entity.pdbx_description
1 polymer ?
#
loop_
_entity_poly.entity_id
_entity_poly.type
_entity_poly.pdbx_seq_one_letter_code
_entity_poly.pdbx_strand_id
1 'polypeptide(L)'
;MRGATVVKKGPPSSSNPSTTPFGGLENISRQDFADAVGSSFQVNFGGAAPVWMRLLAVNDFAAPPPLNPASMAVMPPKSSAPAVVTATYSLSFAGTGSEQLPQGTHTFDHPQLGQFALFVVSGTGPQQTSSAVINQLQAAGATGLPVVHIVPSASGGLISPVGGLTSGGFTPAAGAAAQPAGSPATAPATGPIPDVRTSGGFSRGRGLIR
;
A
#
# COMPACT_ATOMS: atom_id res chain seq x y z
N MET A 1 -50.55 40.45 -18.70
CA MET A 1 -49.86 40.06 -17.44
C MET A 1 -49.67 38.55 -17.46
N ARG A 2 -48.45 38.06 -17.74
CA ARG A 2 -48.14 36.62 -17.78
C ARG A 2 -47.19 36.31 -16.63
N GLY A 3 -47.62 35.45 -15.71
CA GLY A 3 -46.87 35.06 -14.51
C GLY A 3 -45.76 34.08 -14.85
N ALA A 4 -44.56 34.36 -14.35
CA ALA A 4 -43.40 33.47 -14.48
C ALA A 4 -43.40 32.45 -13.32
N THR A 5 -43.41 31.17 -13.66
CA THR A 5 -43.31 30.06 -12.70
C THR A 5 -41.83 29.81 -12.38
N VAL A 6 -41.45 30.01 -11.11
CA VAL A 6 -40.09 29.73 -10.63
C VAL A 6 -39.96 28.22 -10.39
N VAL A 7 -39.17 27.55 -11.22
CA VAL A 7 -38.84 26.12 -11.05
C VAL A 7 -37.76 25.99 -9.97
N LYS A 8 -38.16 25.47 -8.81
CA LYS A 8 -37.28 25.21 -7.67
C LYS A 8 -36.42 23.97 -7.97
N LYS A 9 -35.21 24.18 -8.48
CA LYS A 9 -34.22 23.13 -8.78
C LYS A 9 -33.79 22.48 -7.45
N GLY A 10 -34.16 21.20 -7.26
CA GLY A 10 -33.76 20.41 -6.08
C GLY A 10 -32.24 20.23 -6.01
N PRO A 11 -31.67 20.04 -4.81
CA PRO A 11 -30.24 19.85 -4.64
C PRO A 11 -29.76 18.59 -5.39
N PRO A 12 -28.62 18.65 -6.10
CA PRO A 12 -28.06 17.48 -6.75
C PRO A 12 -27.71 16.44 -5.68
N SER A 13 -28.32 15.26 -5.78
CA SER A 13 -27.95 14.09 -5.00
C SER A 13 -26.48 13.78 -5.27
N SER A 14 -25.62 14.19 -4.35
CA SER A 14 -24.19 13.88 -4.38
C SER A 14 -24.06 12.41 -4.00
N SER A 15 -24.03 11.52 -4.99
CA SER A 15 -23.56 10.15 -4.78
C SER A 15 -22.08 10.25 -4.44
N ASN A 16 -21.75 10.31 -3.15
CA ASN A 16 -20.37 10.17 -2.70
C ASN A 16 -19.91 8.76 -3.12
N PRO A 17 -19.02 8.60 -4.12
CA PRO A 17 -18.34 7.33 -4.26
C PRO A 17 -17.61 7.12 -2.95
N SER A 18 -17.89 6.01 -2.26
CA SER A 18 -17.08 5.52 -1.15
C SER A 18 -15.71 5.14 -1.73
N THR A 19 -14.91 6.17 -2.02
CA THR A 19 -13.56 6.07 -2.55
C THR A 19 -12.76 5.52 -1.41
N THR A 20 -12.54 4.21 -1.45
CA THR A 20 -11.71 3.56 -0.46
C THR A 20 -10.33 4.19 -0.65
N PRO A 21 -9.76 4.88 0.35
CA PRO A 21 -8.53 5.66 0.17
C PRO A 21 -7.30 4.79 -0.14
N PHE A 22 -7.49 3.47 -0.20
CA PHE A 22 -6.50 2.45 -0.47
C PHE A 22 -6.68 1.76 -1.83
N GLY A 23 -7.70 2.12 -2.62
CA GLY A 23 -7.94 1.52 -3.93
C GLY A 23 -6.93 2.03 -4.95
N GLY A 24 -6.30 1.13 -5.68
CA GLY A 24 -5.36 1.45 -6.77
C GLY A 24 -4.04 0.71 -6.67
N LEU A 25 -3.55 0.43 -5.45
CA LEU A 25 -2.27 -0.26 -5.26
C LEU A 25 -2.31 -1.70 -5.81
N GLU A 26 -3.49 -2.31 -5.84
CA GLU A 26 -3.73 -3.64 -6.42
C GLU A 26 -3.49 -3.71 -7.93
N ASN A 27 -3.57 -2.58 -8.63
CA ASN A 27 -3.35 -2.49 -10.08
C ASN A 27 -1.95 -1.97 -10.43
N ILE A 28 -1.13 -1.62 -9.44
CA ILE A 28 0.23 -1.12 -9.63
C ILE A 28 1.20 -2.27 -9.32
N SER A 29 2.00 -2.62 -10.31
CA SER A 29 3.01 -3.67 -10.19
C SER A 29 4.35 -3.10 -9.70
N ARG A 30 5.23 -4.01 -9.26
CA ARG A 30 6.63 -3.69 -8.95
C ARG A 30 7.35 -3.03 -10.14
N GLN A 31 7.01 -3.41 -11.37
CA GLN A 31 7.64 -2.84 -12.57
C GLN A 31 7.21 -1.39 -12.78
N ASP A 32 5.95 -1.06 -12.53
CA ASP A 32 5.44 0.31 -12.66
C ASP A 32 6.17 1.28 -11.70
N PHE A 33 6.50 0.82 -10.49
CA PHE A 33 7.35 1.58 -9.58
C PHE A 33 8.80 1.68 -10.04
N ALA A 34 9.34 0.60 -10.65
CA ALA A 34 10.70 0.61 -11.18
C ALA A 34 10.84 1.62 -12.32
N ASP A 35 9.83 1.72 -13.17
CA ASP A 35 9.77 2.69 -14.27
C ASP A 35 9.58 4.14 -13.76
N ALA A 36 8.98 4.30 -12.57
CA ALA A 36 8.83 5.58 -11.89
C ALA A 36 10.04 5.99 -11.01
N VAL A 37 11.13 5.21 -11.00
CA VAL A 37 12.35 5.58 -10.26
C VAL A 37 12.93 6.87 -10.80
N GLY A 38 13.20 7.82 -9.90
CA GLY A 38 13.66 9.16 -10.23
C GLY A 38 12.52 10.16 -10.44
N SER A 39 11.26 9.73 -10.47
CA SER A 39 10.09 10.62 -10.53
C SER A 39 9.71 11.18 -9.16
N SER A 40 8.93 12.27 -9.18
CA SER A 40 8.45 12.97 -7.99
C SER A 40 6.99 12.63 -7.69
N PHE A 41 6.70 12.43 -6.42
CA PHE A 41 5.40 12.10 -5.87
C PHE A 41 4.97 13.22 -4.94
N GLN A 42 3.72 13.64 -5.07
CA GLN A 42 3.11 14.56 -4.12
C GLN A 42 2.55 13.74 -2.95
N VAL A 43 2.99 14.04 -1.74
CA VAL A 43 2.61 13.32 -0.53
C VAL A 43 1.74 14.22 0.33
N ASN A 44 0.53 13.75 0.61
CA ASN A 44 -0.45 14.46 1.44
C ASN A 44 -0.59 13.74 2.78
N PHE A 45 -0.50 14.49 3.88
CA PHE A 45 -0.65 13.95 5.23
C PHE A 45 -1.35 14.93 6.17
N GLY A 46 -2.40 14.45 6.87
CA GLY A 46 -2.95 15.11 8.06
C GLY A 46 -3.32 16.59 7.95
N GLY A 47 -3.82 17.07 6.80
CA GLY A 47 -4.18 18.48 6.62
C GLY A 47 -2.99 19.45 6.54
N ALA A 48 -1.76 18.93 6.52
CA ALA A 48 -0.55 19.71 6.29
C ALA A 48 -0.42 20.08 4.80
N ALA A 49 0.53 20.99 4.51
CA ALA A 49 0.89 21.30 3.14
C ALA A 49 1.46 20.05 2.44
N PRO A 50 1.14 19.83 1.15
CA PRO A 50 1.71 18.71 0.40
C PRO A 50 3.24 18.78 0.34
N VAL A 51 3.90 17.64 0.51
CA VAL A 51 5.36 17.51 0.43
C VAL A 51 5.74 16.71 -0.81
N TRP A 52 6.74 17.17 -1.54
CA TRP A 52 7.26 16.46 -2.71
C TRP A 52 8.40 15.52 -2.33
N MET A 53 8.23 14.24 -2.67
CA MET A 53 9.23 13.21 -2.45
C MET A 53 9.64 12.57 -3.78
N ARG A 54 10.92 12.24 -3.93
CA ARG A 54 11.45 11.57 -5.11
C ARG A 54 11.67 10.08 -4.83
N LEU A 55 11.18 9.21 -5.71
CA LEU A 55 11.48 7.78 -5.60
C LEU A 55 12.93 7.53 -6.01
N LEU A 56 13.74 6.99 -5.11
CA LEU A 56 15.15 6.71 -5.32
C LEU A 56 15.39 5.29 -5.85
N ALA A 57 14.70 4.32 -5.28
CA ALA A 57 14.94 2.91 -5.58
C ALA A 57 13.74 2.04 -5.22
N VAL A 58 13.66 0.91 -5.91
CA VAL A 58 12.79 -0.23 -5.61
C VAL A 58 13.72 -1.39 -5.24
N ASN A 59 13.66 -1.84 -3.99
CA ASN A 59 14.49 -2.95 -3.52
C ASN A 59 13.62 -4.18 -3.29
N ASP A 60 13.90 -5.26 -4.00
CA ASP A 60 13.22 -6.54 -3.79
C ASP A 60 13.77 -7.23 -2.54
N PHE A 61 12.88 -7.91 -1.80
CA PHE A 61 13.31 -8.81 -0.75
C PHE A 61 13.61 -10.19 -1.34
N ALA A 62 14.66 -10.83 -0.82
CA ALA A 62 14.94 -12.22 -1.17
C ALA A 62 13.72 -13.07 -0.82
N ALA A 63 13.24 -13.86 -1.78
CA ALA A 63 12.15 -14.80 -1.52
C ALA A 63 12.60 -15.77 -0.41
N PRO A 64 11.80 -15.96 0.64
CA PRO A 64 12.14 -16.94 1.67
C PRO A 64 12.25 -18.33 1.02
N PRO A 65 13.22 -19.17 1.45
CA PRO A 65 13.34 -20.51 0.92
C PRO A 65 12.01 -21.27 1.14
N PRO A 66 11.62 -22.16 0.21
CA PRO A 66 10.42 -22.97 0.36
C PRO A 66 10.41 -23.67 1.71
N LEU A 67 9.33 -23.52 2.47
CA LEU A 67 9.17 -24.21 3.74
C LEU A 67 9.04 -25.71 3.45
N ASN A 68 9.85 -26.54 4.12
CA ASN A 68 9.72 -27.99 4.03
C ASN A 68 8.54 -28.43 4.92
N PRO A 69 7.39 -28.88 4.35
CA PRO A 69 6.26 -29.30 5.15
C PRO A 69 6.58 -30.52 6.01
N ALA A 70 7.54 -31.37 5.61
CA ALA A 70 7.96 -32.53 6.41
C ALA A 70 8.71 -32.14 7.70
N SER A 71 9.17 -30.89 7.80
CA SER A 71 9.79 -30.33 9.01
C SER A 71 8.77 -29.70 9.97
N MET A 72 7.49 -29.61 9.57
CA MET A 72 6.44 -29.14 10.46
C MET A 72 5.86 -30.30 11.26
N ALA A 73 5.70 -30.13 12.57
CA ALA A 73 5.10 -31.14 13.46
C ALA A 73 3.59 -31.33 13.23
N VAL A 74 3.00 -30.60 12.28
CA VAL A 74 1.57 -30.61 11.99
C VAL A 74 1.36 -31.32 10.65
N MET A 75 0.58 -32.40 10.68
CA MET A 75 0.20 -33.12 9.48
C MET A 75 -0.60 -32.20 8.55
N PRO A 76 -0.21 -32.03 7.27
CA PRO A 76 -0.91 -31.14 6.36
C PRO A 76 -2.39 -31.52 6.22
N PRO A 77 -3.33 -30.55 6.18
CA PRO A 77 -4.70 -30.83 5.81
C PRO A 77 -4.75 -31.53 4.45
N LYS A 78 -5.62 -32.53 4.29
CA LYS A 78 -5.79 -33.29 3.02
C LYS A 78 -6.18 -32.41 1.82
N SER A 79 -6.62 -31.18 2.07
CA SER A 79 -6.82 -30.15 1.06
C SER A 79 -5.74 -29.08 1.25
N SER A 80 -4.62 -29.21 0.54
CA SER A 80 -3.65 -28.12 0.44
C SER A 80 -4.12 -27.21 -0.70
N ALA A 81 -4.59 -26.01 -0.35
CA ALA A 81 -4.74 -24.95 -1.34
C ALA A 81 -3.37 -24.68 -2.01
N PRO A 82 -3.34 -24.25 -3.29
CA PRO A 82 -2.10 -23.81 -3.93
C PRO A 82 -1.36 -22.80 -3.06
N ALA A 83 -0.03 -22.88 -3.04
CA ALA A 83 0.79 -21.92 -2.31
C ALA A 83 0.54 -20.50 -2.86
N VAL A 84 0.11 -19.58 -2.00
CA VAL A 84 -0.02 -18.17 -2.37
C VAL A 84 1.38 -17.60 -2.53
N VAL A 85 1.67 -17.06 -3.72
CA VAL A 85 2.95 -16.39 -3.97
C VAL A 85 2.80 -14.96 -3.51
N THR A 86 3.76 -14.46 -2.75
CA THR A 86 3.73 -13.10 -2.24
C THR A 86 4.95 -12.36 -2.77
N ALA A 87 4.72 -11.28 -3.51
CA ALA A 87 5.78 -10.36 -3.90
C ALA A 87 5.96 -9.32 -2.79
N THR A 88 7.18 -9.17 -2.29
CA THR A 88 7.51 -8.16 -1.29
C THR A 88 8.67 -7.33 -1.80
N TYR A 89 8.50 -6.01 -1.82
CA TYR A 89 9.52 -5.06 -2.21
C TYR A 89 9.37 -3.79 -1.37
N SER A 90 10.45 -3.03 -1.26
CA SER A 90 10.48 -1.74 -0.56
C SER A 90 10.77 -0.60 -1.52
N LEU A 91 10.13 0.52 -1.27
CA LEU A 91 10.32 1.78 -1.99
C LEU A 91 11.13 2.71 -1.10
N SER A 92 12.19 3.29 -1.65
CA SER A 92 13.03 4.28 -0.95
C SER A 92 12.77 5.66 -1.54
N PHE A 93 12.38 6.62 -0.71
CA PHE A 93 12.07 7.99 -1.10
C PHE A 93 13.04 8.98 -0.46
N ALA A 94 13.33 10.07 -1.16
CA ALA A 94 14.01 11.24 -0.59
C ALA A 94 13.06 12.45 -0.58
N GLY A 95 12.95 13.11 0.57
CA GLY A 95 12.29 14.42 0.66
C GLY A 95 13.11 15.52 -0.01
N THR A 96 12.43 16.49 -0.62
CA THR A 96 13.07 17.71 -1.17
C THR A 96 13.21 18.84 -0.15
N GLY A 97 12.54 18.72 1.00
CA GLY A 97 12.57 19.69 2.09
C GLY A 97 13.49 19.28 3.25
N SER A 98 13.61 20.18 4.23
CA SER A 98 14.26 19.90 5.51
C SER A 98 13.33 19.21 6.52
N GLU A 99 12.04 19.08 6.19
CA GLU A 99 11.04 18.49 7.06
C GLU A 99 10.98 16.97 6.83
N GLN A 100 11.29 16.22 7.89
CA GLN A 100 11.18 14.78 7.88
C GLN A 100 9.71 14.39 7.93
N LEU A 101 9.25 13.59 6.96
CA LEU A 101 7.90 13.07 6.96
C LEU A 101 7.68 12.23 8.24
N PRO A 102 6.62 12.45 9.02
CA PRO A 102 6.35 11.61 10.18
C PRO A 102 6.05 10.17 9.74
N GLN A 103 6.38 9.18 10.57
CA GLN A 103 5.99 7.80 10.30
C GLN A 103 4.46 7.67 10.31
N GLY A 104 3.91 6.96 9.33
CA GLY A 104 2.47 6.76 9.23
C GLY A 104 2.00 6.42 7.82
N THR A 105 0.68 6.36 7.65
CA THR A 105 0.05 6.16 6.35
C THR A 105 -0.17 7.49 5.67
N HIS A 106 0.39 7.66 4.48
CA HIS A 106 0.27 8.89 3.70
C HIS A 106 -0.27 8.60 2.31
N THR A 107 -0.94 9.58 1.73
CA THR A 107 -1.46 9.49 0.37
C THR A 107 -0.44 10.03 -0.61
N PHE A 108 0.00 9.19 -1.53
CA PHE A 108 0.90 9.52 -2.63
C PHE A 108 0.07 9.76 -3.89
N ASP A 109 0.43 10.79 -4.64
CA ASP A 109 -0.13 11.10 -5.95
C ASP A 109 0.99 11.18 -6.99
N HIS A 110 0.78 10.49 -8.12
CA HIS A 110 1.71 10.44 -9.24
C HIS A 110 0.95 10.51 -10.57
N PRO A 111 1.40 11.31 -11.56
CA PRO A 111 0.67 11.51 -12.81
C PRO A 111 0.37 10.24 -13.61
N GLN A 112 1.24 9.23 -13.54
CA GLN A 112 1.08 7.97 -14.29
C GLN A 112 0.53 6.81 -13.45
N LEU A 113 0.77 6.82 -12.13
CA LEU A 113 0.38 5.71 -11.25
C LEU A 113 -0.93 6.01 -10.51
N GLY A 114 -1.42 7.25 -10.59
CA GLY A 114 -2.57 7.72 -9.85
C GLY A 114 -2.28 7.93 -8.37
N GLN A 115 -3.35 7.89 -7.58
CA GLN A 115 -3.32 8.11 -6.15
C GLN A 115 -3.40 6.78 -5.38
N PHE A 116 -2.54 6.60 -4.39
CA PHE A 116 -2.51 5.42 -3.54
C PHE A 116 -1.95 5.77 -2.16
N ALA A 117 -2.21 4.93 -1.15
CA ALA A 117 -1.72 5.17 0.20
C ALA A 117 -0.61 4.17 0.57
N LEU A 118 0.47 4.68 1.17
CA LEU A 118 1.59 3.88 1.65
C LEU A 118 1.86 4.15 3.13
N PHE A 119 2.20 3.09 3.86
CA PHE A 119 2.78 3.24 5.20
C PHE A 119 4.28 3.52 5.07
N VAL A 120 4.69 4.70 5.51
CA VAL A 120 6.06 5.19 5.40
C VAL A 120 6.73 5.18 6.76
N VAL A 121 7.95 4.67 6.80
CA VAL A 121 8.86 4.72 7.95
C VAL A 121 10.02 5.63 7.59
N SER A 122 10.33 6.57 8.47
CA SER A 122 11.41 7.52 8.24
C SER A 122 12.72 6.99 8.78
N GLY A 123 13.77 7.07 7.96
CA GLY A 123 15.10 6.62 8.34
C GLY A 123 15.78 7.57 9.33
N THR A 124 16.68 7.03 10.14
CA THR A 124 17.57 7.79 11.02
C THR A 124 18.92 7.99 10.32
N GLY A 125 18.94 8.84 9.29
CA GLY A 125 20.14 9.12 8.49
C GLY A 125 20.37 10.61 8.28
N PRO A 126 21.60 11.03 7.93
CA PRO A 126 21.88 12.41 7.53
C PRO A 126 21.14 12.79 6.25
N GLN A 127 20.80 11.79 5.42
CA GLN A 127 19.88 11.94 4.30
C GLN A 127 18.49 11.54 4.79
N GLN A 128 17.50 12.43 4.59
CA GLN A 128 16.10 12.21 4.95
C GLN A 128 15.45 11.21 3.98
N THR A 129 15.87 9.95 4.10
CA THR A 129 15.33 8.83 3.33
C THR A 129 14.17 8.21 4.09
N SER A 130 13.04 8.05 3.43
CA SER A 130 11.91 7.30 3.97
C SER A 130 11.70 6.03 3.18
N SER A 131 11.27 4.97 3.85
CA SER A 131 11.01 3.67 3.22
C SER A 131 9.55 3.28 3.38
N ALA A 132 8.96 2.70 2.34
CA ALA A 132 7.67 2.03 2.39
C ALA A 132 7.81 0.58 1.95
N VAL A 133 7.11 -0.35 2.59
CA VAL A 133 7.12 -1.78 2.23
C VAL A 133 5.78 -2.14 1.63
N ILE A 134 5.81 -2.79 0.46
CA ILE A 134 4.62 -3.30 -0.21
C ILE A 134 4.64 -4.82 -0.15
N ASN A 135 3.54 -5.39 0.31
CA ASN A 135 3.28 -6.82 0.31
C ASN A 135 2.08 -7.08 -0.61
N GLN A 136 2.35 -7.67 -1.77
CA GLN A 136 1.36 -7.95 -2.78
C GLN A 136 1.15 -9.47 -2.90
N LEU A 137 -0.09 -9.91 -2.64
CA LEU A 137 -0.49 -11.31 -2.85
C LEU A 137 -0.69 -11.53 -4.35
N GLN A 138 0.13 -12.41 -4.93
CA GLN A 138 -0.06 -12.91 -6.29
C GLN A 138 -0.92 -14.18 -6.20
N ALA A 139 -2.13 -14.10 -6.76
CA ALA A 139 -2.98 -15.27 -6.89
C ALA A 139 -2.28 -16.31 -7.79
N ALA A 140 -1.78 -17.38 -7.17
CA ALA A 140 -1.19 -18.51 -7.87
C ALA A 140 -2.27 -19.20 -8.71
N GLY A 141 -2.38 -18.84 -9.98
CA GLY A 141 -3.35 -19.44 -10.90
C GLY A 141 -4.07 -18.48 -11.83
N ALA A 142 -3.90 -17.16 -11.69
CA ALA A 142 -4.39 -16.18 -12.67
C ALA A 142 -3.37 -15.89 -13.79
N THR A 143 -2.41 -16.78 -14.04
CA THR A 143 -1.78 -16.84 -15.37
C THR A 143 -2.88 -17.21 -16.34
N GLY A 144 -3.48 -16.17 -16.92
CA GLY A 144 -4.58 -16.30 -17.85
C GLY A 144 -4.27 -17.36 -18.89
N LEU A 145 -5.29 -18.16 -19.20
CA LEU A 145 -5.46 -18.57 -20.58
C LEU A 145 -5.25 -17.31 -21.43
N PRO A 146 -4.43 -17.34 -22.49
CA PRO A 146 -4.17 -16.17 -23.31
C PRO A 146 -5.52 -15.57 -23.69
N VAL A 147 -5.80 -14.36 -23.22
CA VAL A 147 -6.89 -13.56 -23.77
C VAL A 147 -6.46 -13.31 -25.21
N VAL A 148 -6.98 -14.13 -26.12
CA VAL A 148 -6.89 -13.86 -27.55
C VAL A 148 -7.62 -12.54 -27.73
N HIS A 149 -6.85 -11.45 -27.78
CA HIS A 149 -7.34 -10.18 -28.26
C HIS A 149 -7.70 -10.41 -29.73
N ILE A 150 -8.97 -10.76 -29.99
CA ILE A 150 -9.52 -10.71 -31.33
C ILE A 150 -9.53 -9.23 -31.67
N VAL A 151 -8.51 -8.78 -32.38
CA VAL A 151 -8.47 -7.44 -32.96
C VAL A 151 -9.65 -7.39 -33.93
N PRO A 152 -10.69 -6.56 -33.70
CA PRO A 152 -11.72 -6.40 -34.70
C PRO A 152 -11.06 -5.69 -35.88
N SER A 153 -10.74 -6.47 -36.92
CA SER A 153 -10.41 -5.93 -38.23
C SER A 153 -11.61 -5.12 -38.68
N ALA A 154 -11.46 -3.79 -38.72
CA ALA A 154 -12.49 -2.87 -39.14
C ALA A 154 -12.81 -3.10 -40.63
N SER A 155 -13.86 -3.86 -40.90
CA SER A 155 -14.60 -3.83 -42.16
C SER A 155 -16.07 -3.83 -41.80
N GLY A 156 -16.73 -2.71 -42.13
CA GLY A 156 -18.01 -2.30 -41.60
C GLY A 156 -19.15 -3.30 -41.82
N GLY A 157 -19.96 -3.47 -40.79
CA GLY A 157 -21.23 -4.17 -40.82
C GLY A 157 -22.09 -3.72 -39.66
N LEU A 158 -23.13 -2.93 -39.95
CA LEU A 158 -24.14 -2.48 -39.00
C LEU A 158 -24.97 -3.70 -38.54
N ILE A 159 -24.72 -4.21 -37.33
CA ILE A 159 -25.67 -5.09 -36.64
C ILE A 159 -25.87 -4.61 -35.20
N SER A 160 -27.12 -4.27 -34.89
CA SER A 160 -27.58 -3.92 -33.54
C SER A 160 -27.79 -5.18 -32.70
N PRO A 161 -27.24 -5.29 -31.48
CA PRO A 161 -27.68 -6.31 -30.55
C PRO A 161 -28.78 -5.78 -29.63
N VAL A 162 -29.97 -6.37 -29.79
CA VAL A 162 -31.02 -6.47 -28.77
C VAL A 162 -30.66 -7.65 -27.87
N GLY A 163 -30.74 -7.51 -26.55
CA GLY A 163 -30.59 -8.64 -25.62
C GLY A 163 -30.16 -8.25 -24.22
N GLY A 164 -31.13 -8.09 -23.33
CA GLY A 164 -30.91 -7.81 -21.91
C GLY A 164 -30.25 -9.00 -21.19
N LEU A 165 -29.26 -8.69 -20.37
CA LEU A 165 -28.70 -9.59 -19.37
C LEU A 165 -29.17 -9.12 -18.00
N THR A 166 -29.90 -10.00 -17.34
CA THR A 166 -30.49 -9.79 -16.01
C THR A 166 -29.38 -9.88 -14.96
N SER A 167 -29.37 -8.94 -14.03
CA SER A 167 -28.46 -8.90 -12.90
C SER A 167 -28.85 -9.96 -11.86
N GLY A 168 -28.13 -11.07 -11.83
CA GLY A 168 -28.21 -12.05 -10.74
C GLY A 168 -27.60 -11.45 -9.47
N GLY A 169 -28.45 -11.14 -8.49
CA GLY A 169 -28.05 -10.66 -7.18
C GLY A 169 -27.33 -11.75 -6.38
N PHE A 170 -26.05 -11.52 -6.08
CA PHE A 170 -25.33 -12.25 -5.05
C PHE A 170 -25.51 -11.51 -3.72
N THR A 171 -26.31 -12.08 -2.83
CA THR A 171 -26.36 -11.68 -1.41
C THR A 171 -25.26 -12.42 -0.66
N PRO A 172 -24.28 -11.73 -0.05
CA PRO A 172 -23.32 -12.39 0.83
C PRO A 172 -24.04 -12.82 2.12
N ALA A 173 -23.90 -14.10 2.45
CA ALA A 173 -24.39 -14.68 3.70
C ALA A 173 -23.65 -14.06 4.90
N ALA A 174 -24.40 -13.44 5.81
CA ALA A 174 -23.90 -12.95 7.08
C ALA A 174 -23.56 -14.14 7.99
N GLY A 175 -22.30 -14.58 7.95
CA GLY A 175 -21.73 -15.58 8.84
C GLY A 175 -21.11 -14.93 10.08
N ALA A 176 -21.59 -15.34 11.24
CA ALA A 176 -21.21 -14.87 12.58
C ALA A 176 -19.76 -15.20 12.97
N ALA A 177 -19.15 -14.34 13.80
CA ALA A 177 -18.08 -14.75 14.72
C ALA A 177 -18.08 -13.83 15.95
N ALA A 178 -18.65 -14.33 17.05
CA ALA A 178 -18.48 -13.76 18.38
C ALA A 178 -17.02 -13.97 18.82
N GLN A 179 -16.35 -12.87 19.16
CA GLN A 179 -14.99 -12.86 19.69
C GLN A 179 -15.03 -13.24 21.18
N PRO A 180 -14.33 -14.31 21.64
CA PRO A 180 -14.15 -14.55 23.06
C PRO A 180 -13.23 -13.48 23.67
N ALA A 181 -13.66 -12.90 24.78
CA ALA A 181 -12.90 -11.95 25.57
C ALA A 181 -11.64 -12.63 26.15
N GLY A 182 -10.48 -12.24 25.64
CA GLY A 182 -9.18 -12.64 26.18
C GLY A 182 -8.88 -11.92 27.50
N SER A 183 -8.49 -12.70 28.51
CA SER A 183 -8.10 -12.24 29.84
C SER A 183 -6.85 -11.33 29.80
N PRO A 184 -6.75 -10.32 30.69
CA PRO A 184 -5.58 -9.46 30.77
C PRO A 184 -4.37 -10.24 31.30
N ALA A 185 -3.29 -10.25 30.52
CA ALA A 185 -1.99 -10.78 30.92
C ALA A 185 -1.39 -9.92 32.04
N THR A 186 -1.12 -10.55 33.18
CA THR A 186 -0.37 -9.98 34.30
C THR A 186 1.05 -9.64 33.86
N ALA A 187 1.44 -8.37 33.96
CA ALA A 187 2.79 -7.92 33.67
C ALA A 187 3.79 -8.49 34.72
N PRO A 188 4.94 -9.04 34.31
CA PRO A 188 6.00 -9.39 35.25
C PRO A 188 6.67 -8.13 35.81
N ALA A 189 6.90 -8.16 37.12
CA ALA A 189 7.44 -7.08 37.92
C ALA A 189 8.82 -6.62 37.45
N THR A 190 8.97 -5.30 37.41
CA THR A 190 10.20 -4.53 37.21
C THR A 190 11.28 -4.97 38.19
N GLY A 191 12.34 -5.62 37.70
CA GLY A 191 13.59 -5.78 38.42
C GLY A 191 14.39 -4.47 38.42
N PRO A 192 15.18 -4.18 39.47
CA PRO A 192 15.99 -2.96 39.56
C PRO A 192 17.10 -2.95 38.49
N ILE A 193 17.14 -1.86 37.72
CA ILE A 193 18.19 -1.58 36.73
C ILE A 193 19.49 -1.26 37.49
N PRO A 194 20.61 -1.95 37.24
CA PRO A 194 21.91 -1.56 37.79
C PRO A 194 22.36 -0.25 37.16
N ASP A 195 22.62 0.73 38.02
CA ASP A 195 23.20 2.03 37.74
C ASP A 195 24.59 1.85 37.10
N VAL A 196 24.68 1.98 35.77
CA VAL A 196 25.96 1.99 35.06
C VAL A 196 26.58 3.37 35.27
N ARG A 197 27.34 3.43 36.36
CA ARG A 197 28.21 4.53 36.73
C ARG A 197 29.09 4.97 35.56
N THR A 198 28.94 6.25 35.25
CA THR A 198 29.86 7.15 34.58
C THR A 198 31.34 6.88 34.92
N SER A 199 32.11 6.47 33.92
CA SER A 199 33.55 6.67 33.81
C SER A 199 33.81 6.91 32.31
N GLY A 200 34.56 7.89 31.84
CA GLY A 200 35.53 8.77 32.45
C GLY A 200 36.58 9.00 31.35
N GLY A 201 36.62 10.22 30.81
CA GLY A 201 37.80 10.78 30.13
C GLY A 201 38.10 10.30 28.72
N PHE A 202 37.96 11.20 27.73
CA PHE A 202 38.88 11.24 26.60
C PHE A 202 39.35 12.67 26.31
N SER A 203 40.68 12.77 26.28
CA SER A 203 41.50 13.98 26.27
C SER A 203 41.34 14.81 25.00
N ARG A 204 41.38 16.13 25.18
CA ARG A 204 41.60 17.11 24.12
C ARG A 204 43.06 17.04 23.64
N GLY A 205 43.28 16.48 22.46
CA GLY A 205 44.54 16.63 21.72
C GLY A 205 44.56 17.94 20.95
N ARG A 206 45.23 18.96 21.49
CA ARG A 206 45.66 20.17 20.77
C ARG A 206 46.83 19.80 19.85
N GLY A 207 46.61 19.75 18.55
CA GLY A 207 47.65 19.67 17.52
C GLY A 207 47.85 21.03 16.88
N LEU A 208 48.87 21.76 17.33
CA LEU A 208 49.38 23.00 16.75
C LEU A 208 50.45 22.61 15.72
N ILE A 209 50.24 22.87 14.43
CA ILE A 209 51.34 22.83 13.45
C ILE A 209 51.20 24.03 12.49
N ARG A 210 52.15 24.95 12.69
CA ARG A 210 52.79 25.96 11.85
C ARG A 210 52.08 26.44 10.58
#